data_AF-X7E432-F1
#
_entry.id   AF-X7E432-F1
#
_cell.length_a   1.000
_cell.length_b   1.000
_cell.length_c   1.000
_cell.angle_alpha   90.00
_cell.angle_beta   90.00
_cell.angle_gamma   90.00
#
_symmetry.space_group_name_H-M   'P 1'
#
loop_
_entity.id
_entity.type
_entity.pdbx_description
1 polymer ?
#
loop_
_entity_poly.entity_id
_entity_poly.type
_entity_poly.pdbx_seq_one_letter_code
_entity_poly.pdbx_strand_id
1 'polypeptide(L)'
;MNKKQFLNTYKKIDSIDKTKSEKIEKKPLYRSEQDERLIKDFHYAKFQKNLYNSQKSKELKDLLEKEDWDEKDTEKLLKTLR
;
A
#
# COMPACT_ATOMS: atom_id res chain seq x y z
N MET A 1 -10.72 -5.96 15.86
CA MET A 1 -9.46 -5.19 16.03
C MET A 1 -9.78 -3.73 15.70
N ASN A 2 -9.45 -2.76 16.55
CA ASN A 2 -9.95 -1.39 16.36
C ASN A 2 -9.24 -0.69 15.18
N LYS A 3 -9.99 -0.04 14.28
CA LYS A 3 -9.50 0.70 13.09
C LYS A 3 -8.32 1.64 13.41
N LYS A 4 -8.36 2.30 14.58
CA LYS A 4 -7.27 3.17 15.06
C LYS A 4 -5.97 2.41 15.33
N GLN A 5 -6.07 1.19 15.86
CA GLN A 5 -4.89 0.36 16.14
C GLN A 5 -4.22 -0.10 14.85
N PHE A 6 -5.00 -0.47 13.82
CA PHE A 6 -4.47 -0.85 12.50
C PHE A 6 -3.76 0.31 11.77
N LEU A 7 -4.35 1.51 11.81
CA LEU A 7 -3.70 2.69 11.22
C LEU A 7 -2.42 3.08 11.98
N ASN A 8 -2.41 2.93 13.31
CA ASN A 8 -1.25 3.23 14.12
C ASN A 8 -0.11 2.23 13.93
N THR A 9 -0.40 0.94 13.70
CA THR A 9 0.64 -0.05 13.36
C THR A 9 1.28 0.27 12.02
N TYR A 10 0.49 0.63 11.00
CA TYR A 10 1.02 1.01 9.69
C TYR A 10 1.95 2.24 9.77
N LYS A 11 1.53 3.28 10.51
CA LYS A 11 2.37 4.47 10.76
C LYS A 11 3.67 4.14 11.50
N LYS A 12 3.62 3.25 12.49
CA LYS A 12 4.83 2.80 13.22
C LYS A 12 5.81 2.11 12.29
N ILE A 13 5.34 1.25 11.39
CA ILE A 13 6.20 0.54 10.43
C ILE A 13 6.87 1.53 9.47
N ASP A 14 6.12 2.47 8.90
CA ASP A 14 6.66 3.51 8.00
C ASP A 14 7.73 4.40 8.69
N SER A 15 7.61 4.60 10.01
CA SER A 15 8.61 5.35 10.78
C SER A 15 9.89 4.57 11.10
N ILE A 16 9.84 3.22 11.08
CA ILE A 16 11.01 2.36 11.33
C ILE A 16 11.96 2.38 10.12
N ASP A 17 11.44 2.52 8.89
CA ASP A 17 12.29 2.60 7.69
C ASP A 17 13.06 3.93 7.58
N LYS A 18 12.59 4.99 8.24
CA LYS A 18 13.21 6.32 8.20
C LYS A 18 14.45 6.44 9.09
N THR A 19 14.55 5.67 10.17
CA THR A 19 15.67 5.73 11.13
C THR A 19 16.93 5.00 10.66
N LYS A 20 16.86 4.19 9.58
CA LYS A 20 18.00 3.46 8.99
C LYS A 20 18.62 4.13 7.75
N SER A 21 18.52 5.46 7.63
CA SER A 21 19.15 6.18 6.51
C SER A 21 20.62 6.53 6.80
N GLU A 22 21.45 5.52 7.10
CA GLU A 22 22.90 5.68 6.90
C GLU A 22 23.15 5.88 5.41
N LYS A 23 23.94 6.92 5.07
CA LYS A 23 24.35 7.26 3.69
C LYS A 23 25.30 6.18 3.14
N ILE A 24 24.78 4.99 2.92
CA ILE A 24 25.44 3.98 2.09
C ILE A 24 25.20 4.45 0.66
N GLU A 25 26.25 4.68 -0.12
CA GLU A 25 26.14 4.89 -1.56
C GLU A 25 25.40 3.69 -2.15
N LYS A 26 24.11 3.89 -2.42
CA LYS A 26 23.24 2.82 -2.89
C LYS A 26 23.67 2.52 -4.32
N LYS A 27 24.21 1.33 -4.54
CA LYS A 27 24.35 0.77 -5.90
C LYS A 27 23.02 0.95 -6.63
N PRO A 28 23.05 1.29 -7.93
CA PRO A 28 21.82 1.45 -8.70
C PRO A 28 20.99 0.17 -8.55
N LEU A 29 19.75 0.33 -8.08
CA LEU A 29 18.82 -0.77 -7.82
C LEU A 29 18.49 -1.53 -9.11
N TYR A 30 18.54 -0.82 -10.24
CA TYR A 30 18.21 -1.31 -11.57
C TYR A 30 19.45 -1.41 -12.44
N ARG A 31 19.40 -2.33 -13.41
CA ARG A 31 20.54 -2.66 -14.29
C ARG A 31 20.86 -1.55 -15.28
N SER A 32 19.87 -0.75 -15.67
CA SER A 32 19.99 0.38 -16.58
C SER A 32 18.94 1.46 -16.28
N GLU A 33 19.15 2.69 -16.78
CA GLU A 33 18.14 3.76 -16.70
C GLU A 33 16.85 3.41 -17.47
N GLN A 34 17.00 2.64 -18.57
CA GLN A 34 15.88 2.20 -19.39
C GLN A 34 15.00 1.20 -18.63
N ASP A 35 15.61 0.24 -17.93
CA ASP A 35 14.91 -0.69 -17.05
C ASP A 35 14.21 0.04 -15.91
N GLU A 36 14.87 1.01 -15.29
CA GLU A 36 14.28 1.82 -14.22
C GLU A 36 13.03 2.56 -14.71
N ARG A 37 13.11 3.18 -15.90
CA ARG A 37 11.97 3.87 -16.50
C ARG A 37 10.82 2.91 -16.78
N LEU A 38 11.11 1.76 -17.40
CA LEU A 38 10.09 0.76 -17.73
C LEU A 38 9.41 0.20 -16.46
N ILE A 39 10.20 -0.08 -15.42
CA ILE A 39 9.70 -0.55 -14.14
C ILE A 39 8.82 0.52 -13.47
N LYS A 40 9.26 1.80 -13.49
CA LYS A 40 8.47 2.91 -12.96
C LYS A 40 7.15 3.10 -13.71
N ASP A 41 7.18 3.07 -15.05
CA ASP A 41 5.99 3.21 -15.89
C ASP A 41 5.02 2.05 -15.64
N PHE A 42 5.53 0.83 -15.52
CA PHE A 42 4.72 -0.35 -15.14
C PHE A 42 4.09 -0.18 -13.75
N HIS A 43 4.86 0.21 -12.74
CA HIS A 43 4.34 0.45 -11.40
C HIS A 43 3.31 1.57 -11.37
N TYR A 44 3.53 2.65 -12.11
CA TYR A 44 2.59 3.75 -12.24
C TYR A 44 1.27 3.30 -12.87
N ALA A 45 1.33 2.56 -13.99
CA ALA A 45 0.14 1.99 -14.63
C ALA A 45 -0.62 1.04 -13.69
N LYS A 46 0.11 0.18 -12.95
CA LYS A 46 -0.49 -0.71 -11.95
C LYS A 46 -1.15 0.08 -10.82
N PHE A 47 -0.51 1.15 -10.34
CA PHE A 47 -1.07 2.03 -9.32
C PHE A 47 -2.35 2.70 -9.81
N GLN A 48 -2.36 3.27 -11.01
CA GLN A 48 -3.55 3.89 -11.60
C GLN A 48 -4.71 2.89 -11.73
N LYS A 49 -4.43 1.68 -12.21
CA LYS A 49 -5.43 0.60 -12.29
C LYS A 49 -5.99 0.26 -10.90
N ASN A 50 -5.13 0.10 -9.90
CA ASN A 50 -5.56 -0.23 -8.55
C ASN A 50 -6.38 0.91 -7.93
N LEU A 51 -5.95 2.16 -8.11
CA LEU A 51 -6.68 3.34 -7.63
C LEU A 51 -8.09 3.40 -8.22
N TYR A 52 -8.21 3.21 -9.53
CA TYR A 52 -9.50 3.17 -10.22
C TYR A 52 -10.40 2.05 -9.68
N ASN A 53 -9.85 0.84 -9.52
CA ASN A 53 -10.60 -0.30 -8.97
C ASN A 53 -11.07 -0.02 -7.53
N SER A 54 -10.21 0.55 -6.68
CA SER A 54 -10.57 0.91 -5.31
C SER A 54 -11.65 1.99 -5.24
N GLN A 55 -11.62 2.98 -6.13
CA GLN A 55 -12.65 4.03 -6.20
C GLN A 55 -14.02 3.51 -6.66
N LYS A 56 -14.04 2.46 -7.48
CA LYS A 56 -15.27 1.82 -7.98
C LYS A 56 -15.78 0.70 -7.09
N SER A 57 -14.94 0.13 -6.22
CA SER A 57 -15.35 -0.95 -5.33
C SER A 57 -16.30 -0.43 -4.25
N LYS A 58 -17.56 -0.87 -4.33
CA LYS A 58 -18.57 -0.58 -3.31
C LYS A 58 -18.21 -1.24 -1.98
N GLU A 59 -17.71 -2.48 -2.02
CA GLU A 59 -17.32 -3.23 -0.83
C GLU A 59 -16.23 -2.52 -0.02
N LEU A 60 -15.27 -1.89 -0.71
CA LEU A 60 -14.19 -1.15 -0.08
C LEU A 60 -14.70 0.15 0.55
N LYS A 61 -15.68 0.82 -0.07
CA LYS A 61 -16.36 1.99 0.52
C LYS A 61 -17.16 1.61 1.76
N ASP A 62 -17.96 0.55 1.67
CA ASP A 62 -18.78 0.07 2.79
C ASP A 62 -17.89 -0.30 4.01
N LEU A 63 -16.72 -0.90 3.77
CA LEU A 63 -15.72 -1.19 4.81
C LEU A 63 -15.08 0.08 5.40
N LEU A 64 -14.84 1.11 4.59
CA LEU A 64 -14.25 2.38 5.04
C LEU A 64 -15.21 3.21 5.88
N GLU A 65 -16.50 3.17 5.57
CA GLU A 65 -17.56 3.87 6.31
C GLU A 65 -17.91 3.20 7.65
N LYS A 66 -17.64 1.90 7.79
CA LYS A 66 -17.81 1.18 9.06
C LYS A 66 -16.88 1.75 10.14
N GLU A 67 -17.46 1.96 11.33
CA GLU A 67 -16.77 2.58 12.46
C GLU A 67 -15.82 1.59 13.14
N ASP A 68 -16.30 0.38 13.40
CA ASP A 68 -15.54 -0.71 13.99
C ASP A 68 -15.40 -1.89 13.02
N TRP A 69 -14.21 -2.50 13.04
CA TRP A 69 -13.86 -3.64 12.20
C TRP A 69 -13.81 -4.94 13.02
N ASP A 70 -14.52 -5.93 12.52
CA ASP A 70 -14.43 -7.32 12.96
C ASP A 70 -13.46 -8.12 12.08
N GLU A 71 -13.22 -9.37 12.45
CA GLU A 71 -12.32 -10.26 11.71
C GLU A 71 -12.79 -10.52 10.27
N LYS A 72 -14.11 -10.56 10.05
CA LYS A 72 -14.69 -10.81 8.72
C LYS A 72 -14.49 -9.60 7.82
N ASP A 73 -14.55 -8.38 8.36
CA ASP A 73 -14.24 -7.15 7.63
C ASP A 73 -12.77 -7.14 7.15
N THR A 74 -11.85 -7.58 8.00
CA THR A 74 -10.43 -7.69 7.61
C THR A 74 -10.19 -8.74 6.54
N GLU A 75 -10.86 -9.90 6.61
CA GLU A 75 -10.80 -10.91 5.53
C GLU A 75 -11.40 -10.38 4.23
N LYS A 76 -12.51 -9.63 4.31
CA LYS A 76 -13.17 -9.04 3.14
C LYS A 76 -12.30 -7.97 2.48
N LEU A 77 -11.58 -7.17 3.27
CA LEU A 77 -10.59 -6.24 2.76
C LEU A 77 -9.45 -6.97 2.04
N LEU A 78 -8.92 -8.05 2.62
CA LEU A 78 -7.83 -8.80 1.99
C LEU A 78 -8.26 -9.49 0.69
N LYS A 79 -9.52 -9.96 0.61
CA LYS A 79 -10.09 -10.52 -0.62
C LYS A 79 -10.28 -9.48 -1.72
N THR A 80 -10.67 -8.25 -1.37
CA THR A 80 -10.88 -7.17 -2.34
C THR A 80 -9.58 -6.54 -2.85
N LEU A 81 -8.47 -6.73 -2.14
CA LEU A 81 -7.13 -6.27 -2.53
C LEU A 81 -6.31 -7.30 -3.31
N ARG A 82 -6.75 -8.56 -3.37
CA ARG A 82 -6.14 -9.64 -4.18
C ARG A 82 -6.60 -9.55 -5.63
#